data_AF-A0A0A9WYM9-F1
#
_entry.id   AF-A0A0A9WYM9-F1
#
_cell.length_a   1.000
_cell.length_b   1.000
_cell.length_c   1.000
_cell.angle_alpha   90.00
_cell.angle_beta   90.00
_cell.angle_gamma   90.00
#
_symmetry.space_group_name_H-M   'P 1'
#
loop_
_entity.id
_entity.type
_entity.pdbx_description
1 polymer ?
#
loop_
_entity_poly.entity_id
_entity_poly.type
_entity_poly.pdbx_seq_one_letter_code
_entity_poly.pdbx_strand_id
1 'polypeptide(L)'
;RKGIPILITTPGRLLDHLKTTTSFDVSNLQTLIMDEADRLLDLGFEHSLREIMTLLSSRHDNHHSSSTTKMCNDSANSNTTIVTSGLSHVKRVLVSATITDGVERLTHFALRPNVVKLGETEDTFTVPATLRQHFV
;
A
#
# COMPACT_ATOMS: atom_id res chain seq x y z
N ARG A 1 -5.54 -24.02 -10.24
CA ARG A 1 -4.61 -23.95 -9.08
C ARG A 1 -5.34 -23.16 -7.98
N LYS A 2 -5.28 -23.59 -6.72
CA LYS A 2 -5.82 -22.79 -5.61
C LYS A 2 -4.87 -21.62 -5.38
N GLY A 3 -5.37 -20.38 -5.36
CA GLY A 3 -4.56 -19.18 -5.12
C GLY A 3 -4.06 -19.11 -3.68
N ILE A 4 -3.21 -18.13 -3.38
CA ILE A 4 -2.66 -17.90 -2.03
C ILE A 4 -3.42 -16.73 -1.39
N PRO A 5 -4.18 -16.96 -0.30
CA PRO A 5 -4.90 -15.87 0.37
C PRO A 5 -3.98 -15.02 1.27
N ILE A 6 -2.95 -15.62 1.87
CA ILE A 6 -2.00 -14.95 2.77
C ILE A 6 -0.60 -15.42 2.41
N LEU A 7 0.32 -14.47 2.21
CA LEU A 7 1.72 -14.72 1.92
C LEU A 7 2.60 -14.05 2.98
N ILE A 8 3.49 -14.83 3.58
CA ILE A 8 4.55 -14.36 4.49
C ILE A 8 5.88 -14.56 3.78
N THR A 9 6.72 -13.53 3.74
CA THR A 9 7.97 -13.57 2.98
C THR A 9 8.95 -12.52 3.48
N THR A 10 10.23 -12.73 3.21
CA THR A 10 11.26 -11.69 3.36
C THR A 10 11.24 -10.73 2.17
N PRO A 11 11.67 -9.45 2.35
CA PRO A 11 11.63 -8.46 1.27
C PRO A 11 12.41 -8.88 0.02
N GLY A 12 13.63 -9.41 0.18
CA GLY A 12 14.45 -9.85 -0.95
C GLY A 12 13.75 -10.89 -1.81
N ARG A 13 13.19 -11.93 -1.16
CA ARG A 13 12.50 -13.01 -1.88
C ARG A 13 11.21 -12.53 -2.54
N LEU A 14 10.47 -11.62 -1.90
CA LEU A 14 9.26 -11.02 -2.48
C LEU A 14 9.59 -10.22 -3.73
N LEU A 15 10.64 -9.41 -3.67
CA LEU A 15 11.07 -8.58 -4.79
C LEU A 15 11.46 -9.42 -6.01
N ASP A 16 12.21 -10.51 -5.78
CA ASP A 16 12.58 -11.44 -6.84
C ASP A 16 11.35 -12.06 -7.52
N HIS A 17 10.35 -12.44 -6.71
CA HIS A 17 9.09 -12.97 -7.24
C HIS A 17 8.30 -11.92 -8.02
N LEU A 18 8.22 -10.67 -7.54
CA LEU A 18 7.54 -9.57 -8.22
C LEU A 18 8.19 -9.20 -9.57
N LYS A 19 9.50 -9.42 -9.74
CA LYS A 19 10.24 -9.14 -10.98
C LYS A 19 10.25 -10.30 -11.96
N THR A 20 10.56 -11.51 -11.46
CA THR A 20 10.93 -12.65 -12.31
C THR A 20 9.76 -13.62 -12.52
N THR A 21 8.82 -13.71 -11.57
CA THR A 21 7.74 -14.70 -11.62
C THR A 21 6.54 -14.15 -12.38
N THR A 22 6.38 -14.54 -13.65
CA THR A 22 5.26 -14.11 -14.51
C THR A 22 3.88 -14.54 -14.00
N SER A 23 3.82 -15.61 -13.20
CA SER A 23 2.58 -16.14 -12.62
C SER A 23 2.24 -15.56 -11.24
N PHE A 24 3.06 -14.65 -10.70
CA PHE A 24 2.82 -14.01 -9.41
C PHE A 24 1.95 -12.76 -9.62
N ASP A 25 0.63 -12.95 -9.53
CA ASP A 25 -0.35 -11.87 -9.63
C ASP A 25 -0.71 -11.31 -8.24
N VAL A 26 -0.64 -9.98 -8.13
CA VAL A 26 -0.91 -9.20 -6.92
C VAL A 26 -2.03 -8.17 -7.14
N SER A 27 -2.77 -8.28 -8.25
CA SER A 27 -3.89 -7.42 -8.62
C SER A 27 -4.94 -7.28 -7.51
N ASN A 28 -5.21 -8.38 -6.78
CA ASN A 28 -6.20 -8.46 -5.70
C ASN A 28 -5.62 -8.19 -4.31
N LEU A 29 -4.39 -7.66 -4.20
CA LEU A 29 -3.77 -7.36 -2.92
C LEU A 29 -4.55 -6.25 -2.20
N GLN A 30 -5.12 -6.56 -1.04
CA GLN A 30 -5.88 -5.58 -0.25
C GLN A 30 -5.07 -5.00 0.91
N THR A 31 -4.15 -5.79 1.46
CA THR A 31 -3.41 -5.43 2.69
C THR A 31 -1.94 -5.80 2.56
N LEU A 32 -1.06 -4.86 2.90
CA LEU A 32 0.37 -5.04 3.04
C LEU A 32 0.78 -4.70 4.47
N ILE A 33 1.46 -5.63 5.14
CA ILE A 33 1.97 -5.44 6.49
C ILE A 33 3.50 -5.51 6.43
N MET A 34 4.15 -4.52 7.02
CA MET A 34 5.60 -4.51 7.27
C MET A 34 5.81 -4.58 8.76
N ASP A 35 6.31 -5.73 9.22
CA ASP A 35 6.64 -5.94 10.62
C ASP A 35 8.12 -5.65 10.87
N GLU A 36 8.45 -5.27 12.11
CA GLU A 36 9.80 -4.91 12.54
C GLU A 36 10.53 -3.95 11.57
N ALA A 37 9.88 -2.83 11.22
CA ALA A 37 10.40 -1.93 10.19
C ALA A 37 11.78 -1.36 10.51
N ASP A 38 12.08 -1.10 11.78
CA ASP A 38 13.41 -0.74 12.26
C ASP A 38 14.45 -1.83 11.95
N ARG A 39 14.16 -3.09 12.23
CA ARG A 39 15.03 -4.22 11.87
C ARG A 39 15.23 -4.37 10.37
N LEU A 40 14.19 -4.15 9.58
CA LEU A 40 14.31 -4.18 8.13
C LEU A 40 15.27 -3.10 7.61
N LEU A 41 15.28 -1.92 8.24
CA LEU A 41 16.22 -0.85 7.91
C LEU A 41 17.64 -1.17 8.37
N ASP A 42 17.82 -1.72 9.57
CA ASP A 42 19.12 -2.17 10.09
C ASP A 42 19.78 -3.21 9.17
N LEU A 43 18.97 -4.10 8.57
CA LEU A 43 19.42 -5.13 7.62
C LEU A 43 19.66 -4.59 6.20
N GLY A 44 19.42 -3.30 5.96
CA GLY A 44 19.64 -2.67 4.65
C GLY A 44 18.55 -2.96 3.62
N PHE A 45 17.36 -3.40 4.02
CA PHE A 45 16.25 -3.67 3.09
C PHE A 45 15.49 -2.43 2.62
N GLU A 46 15.93 -1.23 2.99
CA GLU A 46 15.28 0.03 2.62
C GLU A 46 15.03 0.14 1.11
N HIS A 47 16.04 -0.16 0.29
CA HIS A 47 15.90 -0.09 -1.17
C HIS A 47 14.89 -1.12 -1.70
N SER A 48 14.96 -2.36 -1.22
CA SER A 48 14.03 -3.42 -1.61
C SER A 48 12.59 -3.09 -1.24
N LEU A 49 12.36 -2.54 -0.05
CA LEU A 49 11.02 -2.13 0.41
C LEU A 49 10.43 -1.03 -0.48
N ARG A 50 11.23 0.00 -0.82
CA ARG A 50 10.77 1.07 -1.72
C ARG A 50 10.39 0.53 -3.10
N GLU A 51 11.17 -0.41 -3.62
CA GLU A 51 10.90 -1.01 -4.91
C GLU A 51 9.65 -1.89 -4.89
N ILE A 52 9.47 -2.71 -3.85
CA ILE A 52 8.25 -3.51 -3.63
C ILE A 52 7.02 -2.59 -3.62
N MET A 53 7.03 -1.51 -2.83
CA MET A 53 5.89 -0.58 -2.76
C MET A 53 5.57 0.08 -4.10
N THR A 54 6.60 0.41 -4.88
CA THR A 54 6.44 1.03 -6.20
C THR A 54 5.82 0.05 -7.19
N LEU A 55 6.32 -1.19 -7.22
CA LEU A 55 5.79 -2.26 -8.09
C LEU A 55 4.34 -2.63 -7.74
N LEU A 56 4.02 -2.72 -6.44
CA LEU A 56 2.67 -3.00 -5.97
C LEU A 56 1.70 -1.87 -6.32
N SER A 57 2.13 -0.61 -6.24
CA SER A 57 1.29 0.55 -6.61
C SER A 57 1.05 0.61 -8.12
N SER A 58 2.09 0.42 -8.94
CA SER A 58 2.00 0.50 -10.40
C SER A 58 1.10 -0.59 -11.00
N ARG A 59 1.19 -1.84 -10.50
CA ARG A 59 0.35 -2.95 -11.01
C ARG A 59 -1.13 -2.77 -10.68
N HIS A 60 -1.43 -2.08 -9.59
CA HIS A 60 -2.78 -1.79 -9.18
C HIS A 60 -3.48 -0.76 -10.10
N ASP A 61 -2.77 0.28 -10.52
CA ASP A 61 -3.29 1.32 -11.41
C ASP A 61 -3.56 0.80 -12.84
N ASN A 62 -2.74 -0.16 -13.29
CA ASN A 62 -2.90 -0.78 -14.61
C ASN A 62 -4.17 -1.63 -14.75
N HIS A 63 -4.65 -2.26 -13.67
CA HIS A 63 -5.83 -3.13 -13.73
C HIS A 63 -7.17 -2.34 -13.67
N HIS A 64 -7.17 -1.11 -13.15
CA HIS A 64 -8.38 -0.26 -13.09
C HIS A 64 -8.62 0.56 -14.36
N SER A 65 -7.63 0.61 -15.25
CA SER A 65 -7.71 1.39 -16.50
C SER A 65 -8.52 0.70 -17.62
N SER A 66 -8.88 -0.58 -17.45
CA SER A 66 -9.68 -1.35 -18.42
C SER A 66 -11.19 -1.07 -18.36
N SER A 67 -11.64 -0.18 -17.47
CA SER A 67 -12.97 0.45 -17.51
C SER A 67 -12.89 1.91 -17.98
N THR A 68 -12.02 2.23 -18.94
CA THR A 68 -12.06 3.53 -19.62
C THR A 68 -12.87 3.40 -20.91
N THR A 69 -14.15 3.79 -20.88
CA THR A 69 -14.83 4.22 -22.10
C THR A 69 -14.11 5.48 -22.56
N LYS A 70 -13.22 5.35 -23.55
CA LYS A 70 -12.76 6.50 -24.33
C LYS A 70 -13.99 7.11 -25.01
N MET A 71 -14.50 8.21 -24.47
CA MET A 71 -15.32 9.15 -25.22
C MET A 71 -14.43 10.30 -25.64
N CYS A 72 -14.08 10.30 -26.92
CA CYS A 72 -13.55 11.46 -27.62
C CYS A 72 -14.69 12.46 -27.80
N ASN A 73 -14.60 13.64 -27.18
CA ASN A 73 -15.45 14.78 -27.52
C ASN A 73 -14.56 15.96 -27.88
N ASP A 74 -14.62 16.33 -29.16
CA ASP A 74 -14.39 17.68 -29.64
C ASP A 74 -15.36 18.67 -28.95
N SER A 75 -14.93 19.93 -28.87
CA SER A 75 -15.64 21.14 -28.43
C SER A 75 -15.72 21.46 -26.92
N ALA A 76 -14.98 22.52 -26.62
CA ALA A 76 -15.18 23.54 -25.59
C ALA A 76 -16.57 23.62 -24.93
N ASN A 77 -16.68 23.12 -23.69
CA ASN A 77 -17.30 23.85 -22.57
C ASN A 77 -16.92 23.18 -21.24
N SER A 78 -16.46 23.96 -20.27
CA SER A 78 -15.83 23.52 -19.02
C SER A 78 -16.85 23.01 -18.00
N ASN A 79 -17.14 21.70 -18.03
CA ASN A 79 -17.74 20.98 -16.91
C ASN A 79 -16.71 19.95 -16.45
N THR A 80 -15.97 20.26 -15.38
CA THR A 80 -14.93 19.39 -14.82
C THR A 80 -15.55 18.09 -14.33
N THR A 81 -15.50 17.04 -15.15
CA THR A 81 -15.89 15.68 -14.76
C THR A 81 -14.88 15.18 -13.75
N ILE A 82 -15.22 15.23 -12.46
CA ILE A 82 -14.45 14.58 -11.40
C ILE A 82 -14.57 13.08 -11.65
N VAL A 83 -13.55 12.51 -12.30
CA VAL A 83 -13.30 11.08 -12.32
C VAL A 83 -13.00 10.63 -10.89
N THR A 84 -14.03 10.22 -10.16
CA THR A 84 -13.84 9.47 -8.91
C THR A 84 -13.43 8.06 -9.30
N SER A 85 -12.16 7.88 -9.64
CA SER A 85 -11.54 6.57 -9.71
C SER A 85 -11.74 5.92 -8.34
N GLY A 86 -12.45 4.79 -8.30
CA GLY A 86 -12.57 3.97 -7.10
C GLY A 86 -11.17 3.54 -6.69
N LEU A 87 -10.56 4.30 -5.77
CA LEU A 87 -9.28 3.98 -5.17
C LEU A 87 -9.46 2.69 -4.37
N SER A 88 -9.25 1.53 -4.99
CA SER A 88 -8.98 0.30 -4.24
C SER A 88 -7.65 0.50 -3.53
N HIS A 89 -7.76 1.10 -2.36
CA HIS A 89 -6.64 1.54 -1.56
C HIS A 89 -6.06 0.30 -0.88
N VAL A 90 -4.89 -0.15 -1.34
CA VAL A 90 -4.13 -1.17 -0.60
C VAL A 90 -3.88 -0.60 0.80
N LYS A 91 -4.45 -1.26 1.81
CA LYS A 91 -4.25 -0.90 3.22
C LYS A 91 -2.82 -1.27 3.58
N ARG A 92 -2.06 -0.31 4.07
CA ARG A 92 -0.67 -0.52 4.47
C ARG A 92 -0.57 -0.33 5.97
N VAL A 93 0.08 -1.29 6.63
CA VAL A 93 0.37 -1.24 8.06
C VAL A 93 1.87 -1.39 8.21
N LEU A 94 2.48 -0.47 8.96
CA LEU A 94 3.87 -0.55 9.36
C LEU A 94 3.91 -0.71 10.87
N VAL A 95 4.64 -1.71 11.34
CA VAL A 95 4.86 -2.00 12.76
C VAL A 95 6.36 -1.89 13.01
N SER A 96 6.73 -1.20 14.09
CA SER A 96 8.12 -0.99 14.49
C SER A 96 8.19 -0.88 16.01
N ALA A 97 9.29 -1.33 16.61
CA ALA A 97 9.54 -1.12 18.03
C ALA A 97 10.09 0.28 18.31
N THR A 98 10.82 0.83 17.35
CA THR A 98 11.44 2.16 17.44
C THR A 98 11.01 3.06 16.30
N ILE A 99 10.94 4.36 16.57
CA ILE A 99 10.65 5.41 15.58
C ILE A 99 11.93 6.18 15.24
N THR A 100 12.90 5.48 14.66
CA THR A 100 14.12 6.15 14.16
C THR A 100 13.79 7.05 12.97
N ASP A 101 14.64 8.04 12.67
CA ASP A 101 14.48 8.92 11.50
C ASP A 101 14.33 8.12 10.19
N GLY A 102 15.00 6.97 10.09
CA GLY A 102 14.81 6.04 8.96
C GLY A 102 13.39 5.48 8.87
N VAL A 103 12.84 5.03 10.00
CA VAL A 103 11.46 4.50 10.07
C VAL A 103 10.46 5.61 9.77
N GLU A 104 10.69 6.83 10.25
CA GLU A 104 9.82 7.97 9.97
C GLU A 104 9.80 8.31 8.47
N ARG A 105 10.97 8.42 7.83
CA ARG A 105 11.07 8.62 6.37
C ARG A 105 10.39 7.48 5.59
N LEU A 106 10.59 6.24 6.01
CA LEU A 106 9.93 5.08 5.40
C LEU A 106 8.40 5.17 5.58
N THR A 107 7.93 5.60 6.75
CA THR A 107 6.51 5.75 7.07
C THR A 107 5.86 6.78 6.15
N HIS A 108 6.48 7.96 5.95
CA HIS A 108 5.98 8.98 5.04
C HIS A 108 5.87 8.49 3.59
N PHE A 109 6.82 7.65 3.16
CA PHE A 109 6.79 7.07 1.82
C PHE A 109 5.76 5.93 1.69
N ALA A 110 5.72 5.04 2.69
CA ALA A 110 4.93 3.82 2.66
C ALA A 110 3.45 4.09 2.92
N LEU A 111 3.15 4.91 3.92
CA LEU A 111 1.81 5.24 4.36
C LEU A 111 1.42 6.59 3.72
N ARG A 112 0.72 6.51 2.59
CA ARG A 112 0.05 7.67 1.94
C ARG A 112 -0.90 8.37 2.94
N PRO A 113 -1.35 9.62 2.72
CA PRO A 113 -1.47 10.68 3.74
C PRO A 113 -2.46 10.46 4.91
N ASN A 114 -3.15 9.33 5.00
CA ASN A 114 -3.97 8.94 6.15
C ASN A 114 -3.16 8.06 7.11
N VAL A 115 -2.08 8.62 7.66
CA VAL A 115 -1.20 7.91 8.59
C VAL A 115 -1.76 8.03 10.01
N VAL A 116 -2.11 6.89 10.62
CA VAL A 116 -2.43 6.81 12.05
C VAL A 116 -1.19 6.25 12.74
N LYS A 117 -0.40 7.12 13.38
CA LYS A 117 0.71 6.71 14.25
C LYS A 117 0.12 6.29 15.61
N LEU A 118 0.42 5.08 16.06
CA LEU A 118 0.05 4.58 17.38
C LEU A 118 1.32 4.56 18.25
N GLY A 119 1.32 5.28 19.37
CA GLY A 119 2.38 5.16 20.39
C GLY A 119 3.23 6.40 20.70
N GLU A 120 3.03 7.55 20.03
CA GLU A 120 3.83 8.77 20.31
C GLU A 120 3.11 9.83 21.17
N THR A 121 1.80 9.74 21.39
CA THR A 121 1.05 10.78 22.13
C THR A 121 0.20 10.15 23.21
N GLU A 122 0.36 10.62 24.45
CA GLU A 122 -0.49 10.20 25.59
C GLU A 122 -1.96 10.59 25.40
N ASP A 123 -2.32 11.46 24.46
CA ASP A 123 -3.67 12.06 24.42
C ASP A 123 -4.37 12.13 23.05
N THR A 124 -3.96 11.35 22.04
CA THR A 124 -4.74 11.37 20.78
C THR A 124 -4.85 10.00 20.10
N PHE A 125 -5.39 9.04 20.86
CA PHE A 125 -6.01 7.85 20.27
C PHE A 125 -7.29 8.25 19.52
N THR A 126 -7.16 8.67 18.26
CA THR A 126 -8.34 8.92 17.41
C THR A 126 -8.83 7.59 16.86
N VAL A 127 -9.84 7.01 17.50
CA VAL A 127 -10.59 5.89 16.92
C VAL A 127 -11.27 6.40 15.65
N PRO A 128 -11.04 5.77 14.49
CA PRO A 128 -11.79 6.11 13.29
C PRO A 128 -13.28 5.92 13.56
N ALA A 129 -14.11 6.91 13.22
CA ALA A 129 -15.57 6.83 13.41
C ALA A 129 -16.21 5.60 12.72
N THR A 130 -15.47 4.97 11.81
CA THR A 130 -15.87 3.78 11.04
C THR A 130 -15.46 2.44 11.67
N LEU A 131 -14.71 2.44 12.79
CA LEU A 131 -14.26 1.20 13.44
C LEU A 131 -15.45 0.49 14.13
N ARG A 132 -15.98 -0.56 13.50
CA ARG A 132 -17.03 -1.41 14.08
C ARG A 132 -16.43 -2.67 14.68
N GLN A 133 -16.30 -2.69 16.00
CA GLN A 133 -15.91 -3.89 16.74
C GLN A 133 -17.03 -4.93 16.65
N HIS A 134 -16.74 -6.08 16.04
CA HIS A 134 -17.62 -7.25 16.09
C HIS A 134 -17.09 -8.18 17.17
N PHE A 135 -17.87 -8.36 18.23
CA PHE A 135 -17.71 -9.50 19.14
C PHE A 135 -18.66 -10.60 18.67
N VAL A 136 -18.14 -11.81 18.59
CA VAL A 136 -18.92 -13.05 18.44
C VAL A 136 -19.01 -13.72 19.80
#